data_AF-A0AAN6ZD86-F1
#
_entry.id   AF-A0AAN6ZD86-F1
#
_cell.length_a   1.000
_cell.length_b   1.000
_cell.length_c   1.000
_cell.angle_alpha   90.00
_cell.angle_beta   90.00
_cell.angle_gamma   90.00
#
_symmetry.space_group_name_H-M   'P 1'
#
loop_
_entity.id
_entity.type
_entity.pdbx_description
1 polymer ?
#
loop_
_entity_poly.entity_id
_entity_poly.type
_entity_poly.pdbx_seq_one_letter_code
_entity_poly.pdbx_strand_id
1 'polypeptide(L)'
;MPARSGCPSPSETHILEQLLAKGHSVVVTPRPPPPPSPRPAGTPSPSPTSTTAPSAAYRASKTLAERAAWAFVRDPRNAARFDLVTVNPPLVFGPVVHHVASLDSINTSNARIVDCLRGRWRAQGIPSTGPVVIWVDVRDVAAAHVKAGLEIPEAGGKRLFVVSGLYSNAELAALARKHFPEDKAKLPTEETKGGELPREEERFGYDNSATSKLLGIEWVGLEKSVVDTVKSLKAVGA
;
A
#
# COMPACT_ATOMS: atom_id res chain seq x y z
N MET A 1 -20.92 -14.60 34.04
CA MET A 1 -19.99 -13.45 34.16
C MET A 1 -19.43 -13.16 32.78
N PRO A 2 -19.56 -11.95 32.21
CA PRO A 2 -18.99 -11.66 30.90
C PRO A 2 -17.48 -11.39 31.03
N ALA A 3 -16.68 -12.05 30.19
CA ALA A 3 -15.23 -11.90 30.13
C ALA A 3 -14.86 -10.52 29.57
N ARG A 4 -14.05 -9.78 30.32
CA ARG A 4 -13.50 -8.49 29.90
C ARG A 4 -12.52 -8.71 28.74
N SER A 5 -12.84 -8.14 27.58
CA SER A 5 -11.88 -7.89 26.50
C SER A 5 -10.78 -6.94 27.02
N GLY A 6 -9.58 -7.45 27.23
CA GLY A 6 -8.45 -6.64 27.71
C GLY A 6 -7.93 -5.73 26.61
N CYS A 7 -7.95 -4.41 26.84
CA CYS A 7 -7.22 -3.45 26.01
C CYS A 7 -5.72 -3.79 26.00
N PRO A 8 -5.02 -3.62 24.85
CA PRO A 8 -3.58 -3.77 24.78
C PRO A 8 -2.86 -2.78 25.71
N SER A 9 -1.70 -3.17 26.21
CA SER A 9 -0.92 -2.36 27.15
C SER A 9 -0.30 -1.13 26.45
N PRO A 10 -0.01 -0.03 27.17
CA PRO A 10 0.52 1.21 26.59
C PRO A 10 1.81 1.03 25.77
N SER A 11 2.63 0.02 26.09
CA SER A 11 3.85 -0.32 25.33
C SER A 11 3.57 -1.06 24.02
N GLU A 12 2.51 -1.86 23.96
CA GLU A 12 2.06 -2.51 22.72
C GLU A 12 1.42 -1.47 21.80
N THR A 13 0.60 -0.58 22.36
CA THR A 13 0.02 0.55 21.63
C THR A 13 1.10 1.44 21.02
N HIS A 14 2.18 1.76 21.74
CA HIS A 14 3.25 2.61 21.21
C HIS A 14 4.04 1.97 20.05
N ILE A 15 4.28 0.67 20.08
CA ILE A 15 4.98 -0.04 18.99
C ILE A 15 4.05 -0.17 17.77
N LEU A 16 2.77 -0.44 18.00
CA LEU A 16 1.76 -0.49 16.94
C LEU A 16 1.53 0.89 16.31
N GLU A 17 1.52 1.96 17.11
CA GLU A 17 1.49 3.34 16.62
C GLU A 17 2.74 3.69 15.82
N GLN A 18 3.94 3.25 16.23
CA GLN A 18 5.17 3.48 15.45
C GLN A 18 5.21 2.69 14.13
N LEU A 19 4.58 1.51 14.08
CA LEU A 19 4.41 0.74 12.85
C LEU A 19 3.36 1.39 11.93
N LEU A 20 2.22 1.81 12.47
CA LEU A 20 1.14 2.47 11.72
C LEU A 20 1.54 3.88 11.21
N ALA A 21 2.25 4.67 12.00
CA ALA A 21 2.60 6.06 11.69
C ALA A 21 3.55 6.24 10.49
N LYS A 22 4.17 5.16 9.99
CA LYS A 22 5.07 5.21 8.83
C LYS A 22 4.44 4.66 7.55
N GLY A 23 3.11 4.47 7.53
CA GLY A 23 2.38 3.93 6.37
C GLY A 23 2.66 2.45 6.15
N HIS A 24 2.95 1.70 7.22
CA HIS A 24 2.90 0.24 7.17
C HIS A 24 1.50 -0.21 7.49
N SER A 25 1.14 -1.29 6.83
CA SER A 25 -0.15 -1.92 7.01
C SER A 25 0.13 -3.29 7.66
N VAL A 26 0.37 -3.22 8.97
CA VAL A 26 0.63 -4.36 9.85
C VAL A 26 -0.69 -4.75 10.49
N VAL A 27 -1.05 -6.03 10.43
CA VAL A 27 -2.28 -6.51 11.07
C VAL A 27 -1.95 -7.52 12.15
N VAL A 28 -2.62 -7.33 13.28
CA VAL A 28 -2.42 -8.04 14.53
C VAL A 28 -3.65 -8.90 14.77
N THR A 29 -3.48 -10.21 14.93
CA THR A 29 -4.60 -11.13 15.21
C THR A 29 -4.55 -11.61 16.67
N PRO A 30 -5.67 -11.71 17.41
CA PRO A 30 -5.67 -12.12 18.82
C PRO A 30 -5.44 -13.63 19.02
N ARG A 31 -4.68 -14.03 20.05
CA ARG A 31 -4.57 -15.42 20.56
C ARG A 31 -4.94 -15.51 22.05
N PRO A 32 -5.53 -16.63 22.55
CA PRO A 32 -5.78 -16.82 23.99
C PRO A 32 -4.50 -16.80 24.85
N PRO A 33 -4.62 -16.41 26.14
CA PRO A 33 -3.48 -15.99 26.94
C PRO A 33 -2.64 -17.16 27.50
N PRO A 34 -1.31 -17.13 27.36
CA PRO A 34 -0.40 -17.93 28.19
C PRO A 34 -0.04 -17.19 29.51
N PRO A 35 0.53 -17.90 30.51
CA PRO A 35 0.86 -17.32 31.82
C PRO A 35 1.93 -16.20 31.73
N PRO A 36 1.96 -15.26 32.68
CA PRO A 36 2.82 -14.08 32.61
C PRO A 36 4.29 -14.40 32.91
N SER A 37 5.21 -13.75 32.18
CA SER A 37 6.65 -13.73 32.43
C SER A 37 7.19 -12.29 32.50
N PRO A 38 8.35 -12.03 33.13
CA PRO A 38 8.82 -10.67 33.43
C PRO A 38 9.60 -10.03 32.28
N ARG A 39 9.55 -8.69 32.25
CA ARG A 39 10.00 -7.79 31.17
C ARG A 39 11.46 -7.30 31.38
N PRO A 40 12.32 -7.23 30.35
CA PRO A 40 13.54 -6.41 30.41
C PRO A 40 13.49 -5.16 29.50
N ALA A 41 14.41 -4.24 29.77
CA ALA A 41 14.44 -2.84 29.33
C ALA A 41 14.97 -2.58 27.90
N GLY A 42 14.76 -1.33 27.45
CA GLY A 42 14.85 -0.82 26.08
C GLY A 42 16.10 -1.12 25.25
N THR A 43 15.90 -1.17 23.94
CA THR A 43 16.95 -1.15 22.92
C THR A 43 16.98 0.22 22.21
N PRO A 44 18.16 0.75 21.86
CA PRO A 44 18.29 2.07 21.24
C PRO A 44 17.95 2.04 19.74
N SER A 45 17.34 3.13 19.26
CA SER A 45 17.04 3.38 17.85
C SER A 45 18.31 3.82 17.09
N PRO A 46 18.63 3.27 15.91
CA PRO A 46 19.75 3.77 15.11
C PRO A 46 19.35 5.05 14.36
N SER A 47 20.16 6.10 14.52
CA SER A 47 20.08 7.35 13.76
C SER A 47 20.50 7.14 12.29
N PRO A 48 19.82 7.71 11.29
CA PRO A 48 20.22 7.54 9.90
C PRO A 48 21.29 8.57 9.51
N THR A 49 22.54 8.13 9.40
CA THR A 49 23.56 8.77 8.57
C THR A 49 23.63 8.02 7.23
N SER A 50 23.07 8.60 6.16
CA SER A 50 23.51 8.37 4.78
C SER A 50 22.68 9.19 3.80
N THR A 51 23.37 9.94 2.95
CA THR A 51 22.85 10.70 1.80
C THR A 51 22.26 9.76 0.75
N THR A 52 21.11 9.16 1.05
CA THR A 52 20.44 8.18 0.19
C THR A 52 19.33 8.88 -0.59
N ALA A 53 19.23 8.64 -1.90
CA ALA A 53 18.14 9.18 -2.72
C ALA A 53 16.77 8.92 -2.03
N PRO A 54 15.85 9.90 -1.94
CA PRO A 54 14.63 9.79 -1.11
C PRO A 54 13.81 8.52 -1.36
N SER A 55 13.76 8.03 -2.61
CA SER A 55 13.06 6.78 -2.98
C SER A 55 13.76 5.51 -2.45
N ALA A 56 15.09 5.49 -2.42
CA ALA A 56 15.86 4.40 -1.84
C ALA A 56 15.77 4.41 -0.31
N ALA A 57 15.82 5.60 0.32
CA ALA A 57 15.58 5.75 1.75
C ALA A 57 14.18 5.27 2.16
N TYR A 58 13.14 5.62 1.39
CA TYR A 58 11.79 5.14 1.60
C TYR A 58 11.71 3.61 1.54
N ARG A 59 12.23 2.98 0.49
CA ARG A 59 12.24 1.52 0.34
C ARG A 59 13.00 0.83 1.48
N ALA A 60 14.15 1.36 1.86
CA ALA A 60 14.93 0.85 2.98
C ALA A 60 14.14 0.94 4.30
N SER A 61 13.47 2.08 4.55
CA SER A 61 12.65 2.27 5.75
C SER A 61 11.54 1.24 5.86
N LYS A 62 10.89 0.89 4.73
CA LYS A 62 9.82 -0.12 4.70
C LYS A 62 10.34 -1.51 5.05
N THR A 63 11.44 -1.91 4.42
CA THR A 63 12.10 -3.20 4.66
C THR A 63 12.58 -3.34 6.10
N LEU A 64 13.21 -2.30 6.66
CA LEU A 64 13.73 -2.33 8.02
C LEU A 64 12.62 -2.42 9.07
N ALA A 65 11.53 -1.68 8.87
CA ALA A 65 10.39 -1.72 9.80
C ALA A 65 9.64 -3.06 9.77
N GLU A 66 9.47 -3.68 8.59
CA GLU A 66 8.92 -5.05 8.53
C GLU A 66 9.82 -6.05 9.26
N ARG A 67 11.15 -5.97 9.05
CA ARG A 67 12.11 -6.82 9.77
C ARG A 67 12.05 -6.61 11.28
N ALA A 68 11.91 -5.37 11.73
CA ALA A 68 11.77 -5.04 13.15
C ALA A 68 10.47 -5.63 13.74
N ALA A 69 9.34 -5.54 13.03
CA ALA A 69 8.08 -6.14 13.46
C ALA A 69 8.19 -7.66 13.61
N TRP A 70 8.79 -8.34 12.62
CA TRP A 70 9.03 -9.78 12.70
C TRP A 70 9.99 -10.16 13.82
N ALA A 71 11.06 -9.37 14.03
CA ALA A 71 11.99 -9.59 15.13
C ALA A 71 11.29 -9.46 16.49
N PHE A 72 10.40 -8.48 16.64
CA PHE A 72 9.63 -8.27 17.86
C PHE A 72 8.76 -9.49 18.20
N VAL A 73 7.99 -10.02 17.24
CA VAL A 73 7.09 -11.16 17.48
C VAL A 73 7.85 -12.48 17.65
N ARG A 74 9.03 -12.63 17.06
CA ARG A 74 9.87 -13.83 17.21
C ARG A 74 10.68 -13.85 18.51
N ASP A 75 10.91 -12.71 19.13
CA ASP A 75 11.69 -12.62 20.35
C ASP A 75 10.86 -13.12 21.55
N PRO A 76 11.24 -14.26 22.17
CA PRO A 76 10.47 -14.85 23.27
C PRO A 76 10.38 -13.93 24.50
N ARG A 77 11.29 -12.95 24.63
CA ARG A 77 11.29 -11.97 25.73
C ARG A 77 10.13 -10.98 25.64
N ASN A 78 9.56 -10.76 24.45
CA ASN A 78 8.46 -9.83 24.27
C ASN A 78 7.10 -10.45 24.64
N ALA A 79 7.01 -11.77 24.74
CA ALA A 79 5.80 -12.51 25.08
C ALA A 79 4.56 -12.02 24.30
N ALA A 80 4.71 -11.78 22.99
CA ALA A 80 3.65 -11.27 22.14
C ALA A 80 2.41 -12.19 22.21
N ARG A 81 1.25 -11.62 22.53
CA ARG A 81 -0.03 -12.34 22.68
C ARG A 81 -0.87 -12.33 21.39
N PHE A 82 -0.21 -12.07 20.27
CA PHE A 82 -0.83 -11.90 18.97
C PHE A 82 0.04 -12.55 17.89
N ASP A 83 -0.61 -13.01 16.83
CA ASP A 83 0.09 -13.39 15.60
C ASP A 83 0.25 -12.15 14.69
N LEU A 84 1.34 -12.11 13.93
CA LEU A 84 1.65 -11.03 13.00
C LEU A 84 1.40 -11.47 11.57
N VAL A 85 0.70 -10.64 10.80
CA VAL A 85 0.64 -10.73 9.34
C VAL A 85 1.01 -9.39 8.74
N THR A 86 1.78 -9.41 7.64
CA THR A 86 2.13 -8.20 6.89
C THR A 86 1.39 -8.18 5.56
N VAL A 87 0.83 -7.03 5.21
CA VAL A 87 0.23 -6.79 3.89
C VAL A 87 1.17 -5.88 3.12
N ASN A 88 1.66 -6.35 1.97
CA ASN A 88 2.68 -5.70 1.17
C ASN A 88 2.07 -5.22 -0.16
N PRO A 89 1.46 -4.03 -0.22
CA PRO A 89 0.95 -3.48 -1.47
C PRO A 89 2.08 -2.87 -2.32
N PRO A 90 1.96 -2.91 -3.66
CA PRO A 90 2.76 -2.11 -4.58
C PRO A 90 2.19 -0.68 -4.69
N LEU A 91 2.10 -0.11 -5.89
CA LEU A 91 1.39 1.16 -6.09
C LEU A 91 -0.10 0.97 -5.81
N VAL A 92 -0.68 1.89 -5.04
CA VAL A 92 -2.08 1.82 -4.62
C VAL A 92 -2.87 2.88 -5.37
N PHE A 93 -3.75 2.45 -6.28
CA PHE A 93 -4.74 3.31 -6.93
C PHE A 93 -6.10 3.14 -6.25
N GLY A 94 -7.03 4.04 -6.52
CA GLY A 94 -8.41 3.94 -6.04
C GLY A 94 -8.95 5.25 -5.48
N PRO A 95 -10.27 5.30 -5.25
CA PRO A 95 -10.96 6.49 -4.79
C PRO A 95 -10.43 6.96 -3.43
N VAL A 96 -10.33 8.29 -3.27
CA VAL A 96 -9.88 8.91 -2.02
C VAL A 96 -11.09 9.05 -1.09
N VAL A 97 -11.08 8.30 0.01
CA VAL A 97 -12.21 8.22 0.96
C VAL A 97 -12.14 9.32 2.04
N HIS A 98 -10.94 9.86 2.33
CA HIS A 98 -10.76 10.89 3.35
C HIS A 98 -10.81 12.30 2.78
N HIS A 99 -11.22 13.28 3.59
CA HIS A 99 -11.01 14.70 3.32
C HIS A 99 -9.51 14.94 3.09
N VAL A 100 -9.10 15.00 1.83
CA VAL A 100 -7.79 15.49 1.42
C VAL A 100 -7.83 17.00 1.65
N ALA A 101 -7.03 17.50 2.59
CA ALA A 101 -6.96 18.93 2.89
C ALA A 101 -6.58 19.76 1.64
N SER A 102 -5.85 19.14 0.71
CA SER A 102 -5.64 19.61 -0.65
C SER A 102 -5.22 18.45 -1.56
N LEU A 103 -5.33 18.64 -2.88
CA LEU A 103 -4.79 17.68 -3.87
C LEU A 103 -3.28 17.46 -3.74
N ASP A 104 -2.55 18.37 -3.09
CA ASP A 104 -1.11 18.23 -2.85
C ASP A 104 -0.80 17.31 -1.66
N SER A 105 -1.81 16.96 -0.85
CA SER A 105 -1.73 15.98 0.23
C SER A 105 -2.13 14.56 -0.19
N ILE A 106 -2.35 14.33 -1.49
CA ILE A 106 -2.71 13.01 -2.00
C ILE A 106 -1.52 12.05 -1.97
N ASN A 107 -1.80 10.74 -1.86
CA ASN A 107 -0.73 9.74 -1.89
C ASN A 107 0.07 9.80 -3.21
N THR A 108 1.33 9.38 -3.15
CA THR A 108 2.26 9.47 -4.30
C THR A 108 1.77 8.69 -5.54
N SER A 109 0.99 7.63 -5.35
CA SER A 109 0.43 6.83 -6.44
C SER A 109 -0.64 7.61 -7.22
N ASN A 110 -1.62 8.17 -6.52
CA ASN A 110 -2.69 8.98 -7.11
C ASN A 110 -2.18 10.34 -7.60
N ALA A 111 -1.04 10.84 -7.09
CA ALA A 111 -0.38 12.01 -7.65
C ALA A 111 -0.06 11.84 -9.16
N ARG A 112 0.21 10.62 -9.63
CA ARG A 112 0.37 10.33 -11.06
C ARG A 112 -0.91 10.63 -11.85
N ILE A 113 -2.05 10.17 -11.36
CA ILE A 113 -3.35 10.41 -11.99
C ILE A 113 -3.69 11.91 -11.92
N VAL A 114 -3.41 12.58 -10.80
CA VAL A 114 -3.57 14.04 -10.68
C VAL A 114 -2.69 14.80 -11.67
N ASP A 115 -1.44 14.41 -11.87
CA ASP A 115 -0.53 15.05 -12.84
C ASP A 115 -1.02 14.90 -14.28
N CYS A 116 -1.60 13.75 -14.60
CA CYS A 116 -2.27 13.51 -15.88
C CYS A 116 -3.48 14.45 -16.05
N LEU A 117 -4.38 14.49 -15.06
CA LEU A 117 -5.60 15.31 -15.09
C LEU A 117 -5.31 16.83 -15.13
N ARG A 118 -4.25 17.28 -14.45
CA ARG A 118 -3.75 18.67 -14.47
C ARG A 118 -3.03 19.03 -15.78
N GLY A 119 -2.92 18.10 -16.73
CA GLY A 119 -2.32 18.30 -18.04
C GLY A 119 -0.80 18.37 -18.08
N ARG A 120 -0.11 18.00 -16.99
CA ARG A 120 1.37 18.00 -16.97
C ARG A 120 1.93 17.01 -17.98
N TRP A 121 1.30 15.85 -18.10
CA TRP A 121 1.73 14.80 -19.04
C TRP A 121 1.51 15.20 -20.50
N ARG A 122 0.51 16.03 -20.79
CA ARG A 122 0.32 16.61 -22.12
C ARG A 122 1.44 17.60 -22.46
N ALA A 123 1.86 18.41 -21.50
CA ALA A 123 2.90 19.42 -21.70
C ALA A 123 4.33 18.84 -21.73
N GLN A 124 4.58 17.77 -20.97
CA GLN A 124 5.94 17.26 -20.71
C GLN A 124 6.20 15.86 -21.29
N GLY A 125 5.18 15.24 -21.90
CA GLY A 125 5.20 13.82 -22.25
C GLY A 125 4.77 12.94 -21.08
N ILE A 126 4.39 11.70 -21.38
CA ILE A 126 3.97 10.74 -20.35
C ILE A 126 5.24 10.20 -19.67
N PRO A 127 5.41 10.36 -18.34
CA PRO A 127 6.61 9.88 -17.65
C PRO A 127 6.78 8.36 -17.79
N SER A 128 8.03 7.89 -17.80
CA SER A 128 8.33 6.46 -17.78
C SER A 128 7.65 5.76 -16.60
N THR A 129 7.03 4.60 -16.86
CA THR A 129 6.45 3.75 -15.81
C THR A 129 7.55 3.18 -14.91
N GLY A 130 8.74 2.93 -15.48
CA GLY A 130 9.84 2.24 -14.83
C GLY A 130 9.65 0.72 -14.76
N PRO A 131 10.62 -0.03 -14.20
CA PRO A 131 10.61 -1.50 -14.22
C PRO A 131 9.64 -2.14 -13.21
N VAL A 132 9.13 -1.36 -12.25
CA VAL A 132 8.14 -1.82 -11.26
C VAL A 132 6.75 -1.36 -11.71
N VAL A 133 6.04 -2.27 -12.35
CA VAL A 133 4.78 -2.01 -13.08
C VAL A 133 3.57 -2.66 -12.42
N ILE A 134 3.70 -3.08 -11.17
CA ILE A 134 2.62 -3.71 -10.40
C ILE A 134 1.82 -2.69 -9.59
N TRP A 135 0.52 -2.94 -9.45
CA TRP A 135 -0.40 -2.07 -8.71
C TRP A 135 -1.51 -2.87 -7.99
N VAL A 136 -2.26 -2.20 -7.13
CA VAL A 136 -3.44 -2.74 -6.41
C VAL A 136 -4.46 -1.64 -6.13
N ASP A 137 -5.75 -1.99 -6.04
CA ASP A 137 -6.80 -1.04 -5.61
C ASP A 137 -6.83 -0.90 -4.08
N VAL A 138 -7.01 0.33 -3.58
CA VAL A 138 -7.06 0.66 -2.16
C VAL A 138 -8.15 -0.12 -1.41
N ARG A 139 -9.26 -0.45 -2.06
CA ARG A 139 -10.36 -1.23 -1.48
C ARG A 139 -9.94 -2.69 -1.29
N ASP A 140 -9.17 -3.23 -2.23
CA ASP A 140 -8.64 -4.60 -2.11
C ASP A 140 -7.58 -4.67 -1.03
N VAL A 141 -6.75 -3.63 -0.90
CA VAL A 141 -5.83 -3.50 0.23
C VAL A 141 -6.62 -3.48 1.53
N ALA A 142 -7.64 -2.64 1.66
CA ALA A 142 -8.47 -2.60 2.87
C ALA A 142 -9.15 -3.95 3.18
N ALA A 143 -9.70 -4.62 2.16
CA ALA A 143 -10.28 -5.95 2.31
C ALA A 143 -9.23 -6.96 2.78
N ALA A 144 -8.01 -6.94 2.21
CA ALA A 144 -6.92 -7.81 2.65
C ALA A 144 -6.55 -7.59 4.12
N HIS A 145 -6.60 -6.34 4.61
CA HIS A 145 -6.37 -6.04 6.03
C HIS A 145 -7.40 -6.67 6.93
N VAL A 146 -8.68 -6.46 6.61
CA VAL A 146 -9.81 -6.99 7.40
C VAL A 146 -9.77 -8.50 7.41
N LYS A 147 -9.65 -9.12 6.22
CA LYS A 147 -9.61 -10.57 6.08
C LYS A 147 -8.43 -11.19 6.82
N ALA A 148 -7.22 -10.70 6.58
CA ALA A 148 -6.01 -11.25 7.21
C ALA A 148 -5.96 -10.99 8.72
N GLY A 149 -6.53 -9.88 9.18
CA GLY A 149 -6.51 -9.50 10.59
C GLY A 149 -7.56 -10.16 11.46
N LEU A 150 -8.76 -10.32 10.90
CA LEU A 150 -9.95 -10.60 11.69
C LEU A 150 -10.66 -11.89 11.28
N GLU A 151 -10.55 -12.30 10.01
CA GLU A 151 -11.37 -13.39 9.46
C GLU A 151 -10.58 -14.68 9.21
N ILE A 152 -9.28 -14.59 8.94
CA ILE A 152 -8.44 -15.72 8.50
C ILE A 152 -7.29 -15.91 9.49
N PRO A 153 -7.45 -16.72 10.55
CA PRO A 153 -6.38 -17.03 11.50
C PRO A 153 -5.12 -17.58 10.84
N GLU A 154 -5.27 -18.33 9.74
CA GLU A 154 -4.17 -18.90 8.96
C GLU A 154 -3.32 -17.84 8.27
N ALA A 155 -3.77 -16.58 8.19
CA ALA A 155 -2.96 -15.47 7.70
C ALA A 155 -1.82 -15.11 8.68
N GLY A 156 -1.95 -15.47 9.95
CA GLY A 156 -0.90 -15.30 10.96
C GLY A 156 0.42 -15.93 10.52
N GLY A 157 1.52 -15.20 10.70
CA GLY A 157 2.86 -15.62 10.30
C GLY A 157 3.17 -15.47 8.82
N LYS A 158 2.26 -14.91 8.00
CA LYS A 158 2.45 -14.74 6.55
C LYS A 158 2.78 -13.31 6.15
N ARG A 159 3.41 -13.20 4.99
CA ARG A 159 3.61 -11.94 4.25
C ARG A 159 2.72 -12.01 3.02
N LEU A 160 1.75 -11.10 2.91
CA LEU A 160 0.72 -11.11 1.90
C LEU A 160 1.05 -10.12 0.81
N PHE A 161 1.35 -10.63 -0.39
CA PHE A 161 1.65 -9.79 -1.53
C PHE A 161 0.36 -9.48 -2.29
N VAL A 162 -0.15 -8.27 -2.13
CA VAL A 162 -1.47 -7.88 -2.67
C VAL A 162 -1.29 -7.11 -3.97
N VAL A 163 -1.54 -7.76 -5.11
CA VAL A 163 -1.30 -7.23 -6.45
C VAL A 163 -2.51 -7.54 -7.31
N SER A 164 -3.11 -6.50 -7.91
CA SER A 164 -4.24 -6.65 -8.83
C SER A 164 -3.77 -6.91 -10.27
N GLY A 165 -2.62 -6.38 -10.67
CA GLY A 165 -2.12 -6.57 -12.03
C GLY A 165 -0.92 -5.69 -12.39
N LEU A 166 -0.66 -5.64 -13.69
CA LEU A 166 0.28 -4.71 -14.30
C LEU A 166 -0.44 -3.40 -14.67
N TYR A 167 0.30 -2.30 -14.74
CA TYR A 167 -0.17 -1.02 -15.29
C TYR A 167 0.95 -0.34 -16.08
N SER A 168 0.57 0.60 -16.93
CA SER A 168 1.49 1.56 -17.54
C SER A 168 0.95 2.99 -17.42
N ASN A 169 1.81 4.00 -17.34
CA ASN A 169 1.35 5.39 -17.33
C ASN A 169 0.60 5.75 -18.64
N ALA A 170 0.99 5.17 -19.77
CA ALA A 170 0.27 5.32 -21.04
C ALA A 170 -1.17 4.78 -20.95
N GLU A 171 -1.35 3.62 -20.33
CA GLU A 171 -2.67 3.03 -20.08
C GLU A 171 -3.52 3.89 -19.13
N LEU A 172 -2.93 4.46 -18.08
CA LEU A 172 -3.64 5.41 -17.20
C LEU A 172 -4.15 6.63 -17.99
N ALA A 173 -3.31 7.20 -18.85
CA ALA A 173 -3.69 8.34 -19.69
C ALA A 173 -4.78 7.97 -20.71
N ALA A 174 -4.69 6.79 -21.32
CA ALA A 174 -5.69 6.29 -22.25
C ALA A 174 -7.05 6.06 -21.58
N LEU A 175 -7.07 5.46 -20.39
CA LEU A 175 -8.28 5.25 -19.59
C LEU A 175 -8.91 6.58 -19.17
N ALA A 176 -8.10 7.55 -18.73
CA ALA A 176 -8.59 8.89 -18.42
C ALA A 176 -9.23 9.55 -19.66
N ARG A 177 -8.58 9.48 -20.82
CA ARG A 177 -9.10 10.06 -22.08
C ARG A 177 -10.39 9.39 -22.55
N LYS A 178 -10.50 8.08 -22.38
CA LYS A 178 -11.66 7.27 -22.76
C LYS A 178 -12.89 7.63 -21.94
N HIS A 179 -12.76 7.75 -20.63
CA HIS A 179 -13.88 7.89 -19.70
C HIS A 179 -14.23 9.33 -19.31
N PHE A 180 -13.33 10.29 -19.55
CA PHE A 180 -13.53 11.70 -19.22
C PHE A 180 -13.30 12.59 -20.45
N PRO A 181 -14.17 12.50 -21.48
CA PRO A 181 -14.03 13.25 -22.72
C PRO A 181 -14.00 14.78 -22.51
N GLU A 182 -14.60 15.28 -21.44
CA GLU A 182 -14.60 16.69 -21.04
C GLU A 182 -13.20 17.23 -20.72
N ASP A 183 -12.25 16.38 -20.31
CA ASP A 183 -10.87 16.78 -20.00
C ASP A 183 -9.89 16.51 -21.15
N LYS A 184 -10.36 16.05 -22.32
CA LYS A 184 -9.51 15.71 -23.48
C LYS A 184 -8.52 16.81 -23.87
N ALA A 185 -8.89 18.08 -23.67
CA ALA A 185 -8.01 19.22 -23.94
C ALA A 185 -6.78 19.27 -23.02
N LYS A 186 -6.90 18.80 -21.78
CA LYS A 186 -5.82 18.74 -20.79
C LYS A 186 -5.02 17.44 -20.88
N LEU A 187 -5.66 16.35 -21.28
CA LEU A 187 -5.04 15.01 -21.28
C LEU A 187 -4.07 14.79 -22.47
N PRO A 188 -3.11 13.85 -22.31
CA PRO A 188 -2.29 13.36 -23.42
C PRO A 188 -3.11 12.84 -24.61
N THR A 189 -2.63 13.10 -25.82
CA THR A 189 -3.18 12.54 -27.07
C THR A 189 -2.59 11.16 -27.34
N GLU A 190 -3.12 10.45 -28.35
CA GLU A 190 -2.54 9.19 -28.85
C GLU A 190 -1.11 9.36 -29.39
N GLU A 191 -0.76 10.58 -29.79
CA GLU A 191 0.57 10.94 -30.29
C GLU A 191 1.56 11.24 -29.16
N THR A 192 1.09 11.43 -27.93
CA THR A 192 1.96 11.73 -26.78
C THR A 192 2.71 10.47 -26.39
N LYS A 193 4.01 10.44 -26.71
CA LYS A 193 4.89 9.29 -26.44
C LYS A 193 5.25 9.19 -24.95
N GLY A 194 5.58 7.98 -24.51
CA GLY A 194 6.14 7.71 -23.20
C GLY A 194 5.19 6.94 -22.28
N GLY A 195 5.76 6.41 -21.20
CA GLY A 195 5.01 5.70 -20.18
C GLY A 195 4.40 4.37 -20.64
N GLU A 196 4.83 3.84 -21.79
CA GLU A 196 4.46 2.51 -22.26
C GLU A 196 4.87 1.44 -21.24
N LEU A 197 4.20 0.29 -21.30
CA LEU A 197 4.61 -0.86 -20.51
C LEU A 197 5.98 -1.33 -21.04
N PRO A 198 7.02 -1.43 -20.18
CA PRO A 198 8.30 -2.00 -20.59
C PRO A 198 8.14 -3.43 -21.11
N ARG A 199 9.10 -3.85 -21.92
CA ARG A 199 9.16 -5.24 -22.41
C ARG A 199 9.27 -6.21 -21.24
N GLU A 200 8.94 -7.47 -21.48
CA GLU A 200 8.85 -8.46 -20.39
C GLU A 200 10.19 -8.69 -19.70
N GLU A 201 11.27 -8.69 -20.47
CA GLU A 201 12.65 -8.78 -20.02
C GLU A 201 13.15 -7.55 -19.24
N GLU A 202 12.44 -6.42 -19.34
CA GLU A 202 12.78 -5.14 -18.69
C GLU A 202 11.98 -4.89 -17.40
N ARG A 203 11.03 -5.78 -17.06
CA ARG A 203 10.13 -5.63 -15.90
C ARG A 203 10.25 -6.79 -14.93
N PHE A 204 9.92 -6.50 -13.66
CA PHE A 204 9.85 -7.54 -12.64
C PHE A 204 8.54 -8.34 -12.78
N GLY A 205 8.65 -9.66 -12.80
CA GLY A 205 7.51 -10.56 -12.61
C GLY A 205 7.02 -10.57 -11.16
N TYR A 206 5.83 -11.10 -10.95
CA TYR A 206 5.27 -11.32 -9.61
C TYR A 206 4.47 -12.62 -9.58
N ASP A 207 4.44 -13.25 -8.40
CA ASP A 207 3.52 -14.34 -8.09
C ASP A 207 2.86 -14.03 -6.75
N ASN A 208 1.55 -13.84 -6.78
CA ASN A 208 0.73 -13.67 -5.58
C ASN A 208 -0.36 -14.75 -5.44
N SER A 209 -0.24 -15.88 -6.16
CA SER A 209 -1.22 -16.97 -6.16
C SER A 209 -1.57 -17.46 -4.74
N ALA A 210 -0.56 -17.60 -3.87
CA ALA A 210 -0.75 -17.99 -2.48
C ALA A 210 -1.56 -16.95 -1.68
N THR A 211 -1.34 -15.66 -1.94
CA THR A 211 -2.07 -14.57 -1.26
C THR A 211 -3.51 -14.49 -1.77
N SER A 212 -3.71 -14.55 -3.09
CA SER A 212 -5.03 -14.54 -3.73
C SER A 212 -5.89 -15.72 -3.27
N LYS A 213 -5.30 -16.93 -3.21
CA LYS A 213 -5.98 -18.14 -2.73
C LYS A 213 -6.35 -18.03 -1.26
N LEU A 214 -5.45 -17.53 -0.42
CA LEU A 214 -5.69 -17.39 1.01
C LEU A 214 -6.83 -16.38 1.28
N LEU A 215 -6.76 -15.21 0.65
CA LEU A 215 -7.71 -14.13 0.91
C LEU A 215 -9.06 -14.33 0.21
N GLY A 216 -9.11 -15.10 -0.88
CA GLY A 216 -10.32 -15.25 -1.70
C GLY A 216 -10.88 -13.89 -2.14
N ILE A 217 -10.00 -12.99 -2.57
CA ILE A 217 -10.36 -11.66 -3.08
C ILE A 217 -10.40 -11.72 -4.60
N GLU A 218 -11.49 -11.23 -5.17
CA GLU A 218 -11.55 -10.87 -6.58
C GLU A 218 -10.97 -9.46 -6.73
N TRP A 219 -9.78 -9.36 -7.33
CA TRP A 219 -9.07 -8.11 -7.47
C TRP A 219 -9.81 -7.16 -8.42
N VAL A 220 -9.95 -5.90 -8.02
CA VAL A 220 -10.51 -4.84 -8.85
C VAL A 220 -9.60 -4.61 -10.07
N GLY A 221 -10.20 -4.61 -11.26
CA GLY A 221 -9.50 -4.32 -12.51
C GLY A 221 -9.07 -2.86 -12.64
N LEU A 222 -8.03 -2.62 -13.44
CA LEU A 222 -7.39 -1.30 -13.58
C LEU A 222 -8.36 -0.22 -14.07
N GLU A 223 -9.14 -0.53 -15.11
CA GLU A 223 -10.12 0.40 -15.67
C GLU A 223 -11.09 0.90 -14.60
N LYS A 224 -11.66 0.00 -13.80
CA LYS A 224 -12.57 0.36 -12.71
C LYS A 224 -11.86 1.20 -11.63
N SER A 225 -10.65 0.82 -11.23
CA SER A 225 -9.89 1.55 -10.22
C SER A 225 -9.57 2.98 -10.67
N VAL A 226 -9.10 3.15 -11.90
CA VAL A 226 -8.77 4.47 -12.47
C VAL A 226 -10.01 5.34 -12.61
N VAL A 227 -11.11 4.81 -13.15
CA VAL A 227 -12.36 5.57 -13.31
C VAL A 227 -12.89 6.04 -11.95
N ASP A 228 -12.92 5.16 -10.95
CA ASP A 228 -13.38 5.52 -9.60
C ASP A 228 -12.43 6.55 -8.94
N THR A 229 -11.12 6.43 -9.18
CA THR A 229 -10.13 7.40 -8.70
C THR A 229 -10.37 8.78 -9.29
N VAL A 230 -10.49 8.90 -10.62
CA VAL A 230 -10.69 10.19 -11.28
C VAL A 230 -12.02 10.83 -10.86
N LYS A 231 -13.11 10.05 -10.74
CA LYS A 231 -14.39 10.56 -10.23
C LYS A 231 -14.26 11.14 -8.82
N SER A 232 -13.57 10.43 -7.93
CA SER A 232 -13.29 10.89 -6.57
C SER A 232 -12.43 12.16 -6.55
N LEU A 233 -11.41 12.23 -7.41
CA LEU A 233 -10.54 13.40 -7.56
C LEU A 233 -11.29 14.65 -8.04
N LYS A 234 -12.18 14.50 -9.02
CA LYS A 234 -13.02 15.61 -9.52
C LYS A 234 -13.95 16.16 -8.44
N ALA A 235 -14.49 15.30 -7.59
CA ALA A 235 -15.33 15.72 -6.47
C ALA A 235 -14.58 16.59 -5.44
N VAL A 236 -13.24 16.53 -5.40
CA VAL A 236 -12.37 17.36 -4.54
C VAL A 236 -11.61 18.44 -5.31
N GLY A 237 -12.00 18.73 -6.57
CA GLY A 237 -11.51 19.88 -7.34
C GLY A 237 -10.30 19.63 -8.26
N ALA A 238 -10.08 18.38 -8.70
CA ALA A 238 -9.08 18.05 -9.73
C ALA A 238 -9.50 18.44 -11.16
#